data_AF-A0AAV5AZV6-F1
#
_entry.id   AF-A0AAV5AZV6-F1
#
_cell.length_a   1.000
_cell.length_b   1.000
_cell.length_c   1.000
_cell.angle_alpha   90.00
_cell.angle_beta   90.00
_cell.angle_gamma   90.00
#
_symmetry.space_group_name_H-M   'P 1'
#
loop_
_entity.id
_entity.type
_entity.pdbx_description
1 polymer ?
#
loop_
_entity_poly.entity_id
_entity_poly.type
_entity_poly.pdbx_seq_one_letter_code
_entity_poly.pdbx_strand_id
1 'polypeptide(L)'
;MTATPPDNATLRRRHRLQAVGADGALALTVALVAVFCAWPIVAMLARSLDGGPAAAAARFAKVLGDSSPLIANSLFCGMLAAALSCAVALAVAVVGAFGPRRLGTAARGAALLSMVSPPFLASLAYIQLFGRRGLVTHGLLGLSCDPYGWLGIVVMQGLFFCAVNVMLLQASISRIDRRLMAAAADLGASGTRVFLDVVMPLVRPTLAACFLLTFVRSVSDYGTPVVIGGAFETVASRIYVQLTGYGDLAGAAVLNICLLACAVAAYGARRHLDAKAERLVAGTMGEGDAGTWRLTGPAAAVLSCVACAFAAFVAVLYLAIVRCAFVRGMGWGAPFTLENFRHLVDFDLAPLGRGMAYGALAALVGCALGAAVAYFCHRRHVAGSPLLSFAAAMPYMLPGTCLGLGYILSFNSGPLKLTGTGAVIVAVLAARQLTVSVDAFSNALGQVPRDLDRAAADLGAGELTCFSSVLWPNLREAVAVSLLNGFSSAMMAYGAVVFLVAPSTKTGIVQLFDALSGGRYGYAAAIAVVLIAITLAVDLVSWRLAGRGRR
;
A
#
# COMPACT_ATOMS: atom_id res chain seq x y z
N MET A 1 40.12 45.60 -11.99
CA MET A 1 38.68 45.88 -12.08
C MET A 1 38.05 45.52 -10.75
N THR A 2 37.81 46.52 -9.92
CA THR A 2 37.20 46.40 -8.59
C THR A 2 35.70 46.16 -8.76
N ALA A 3 35.23 44.95 -8.48
CA ALA A 3 33.81 44.65 -8.46
C ALA A 3 33.18 45.43 -7.28
N THR A 4 32.34 46.42 -7.60
CA THR A 4 31.51 47.12 -6.62
C THR A 4 30.65 46.10 -5.87
N PRO A 5 30.65 46.10 -4.52
CA PRO A 5 29.81 45.18 -3.76
C PRO A 5 28.34 45.42 -4.12
N PRO A 6 27.52 44.36 -4.24
CA PRO A 6 26.11 44.50 -4.58
C PRO A 6 25.41 45.40 -3.55
N ASP A 7 24.64 46.36 -4.05
CA ASP A 7 23.89 47.34 -3.24
C ASP A 7 22.97 46.62 -2.24
N ASN A 8 23.13 46.91 -0.94
CA ASN A 8 22.39 46.28 0.16
C ASN A 8 20.86 46.36 -0.02
N ALA A 9 20.36 47.36 -0.75
CA ALA A 9 18.95 47.49 -1.09
C ALA A 9 18.47 46.38 -2.06
N THR A 10 19.31 46.00 -3.03
CA THR A 10 19.00 44.92 -3.98
C THR A 10 19.02 43.54 -3.32
N LEU A 11 19.94 43.31 -2.38
CA LEU A 11 19.99 42.09 -1.56
C LEU A 11 18.77 41.98 -0.65
N ARG A 12 18.40 43.07 0.05
CA ARG A 12 17.19 43.10 0.90
C ARG A 12 15.89 42.90 0.11
N ARG A 13 15.80 43.45 -1.10
CA ARG A 13 14.65 43.25 -2.00
C ARG A 13 14.56 41.81 -2.49
N ARG A 14 15.69 41.18 -2.83
CA ARG A 14 15.75 39.75 -3.20
C ARG A 14 15.36 38.82 -2.04
N HIS A 15 15.86 39.07 -0.83
CA HIS A 15 15.48 38.31 0.36
C HIS A 15 13.98 38.45 0.68
N ARG A 16 13.40 39.66 0.58
CA ARG A 16 11.96 39.87 0.77
C ARG A 16 11.11 39.13 -0.28
N LEU A 17 11.50 39.18 -1.56
CA LEU A 17 10.76 38.48 -2.63
C LEU A 17 10.83 36.95 -2.47
N GLN A 18 11.96 36.42 -2.00
CA GLN A 18 12.12 34.99 -1.74
C GLN A 18 11.30 34.52 -0.52
N ALA A 19 11.28 35.30 0.56
CA ALA A 19 10.45 35.02 1.73
C ALA A 19 8.94 35.00 1.39
N VAL A 20 8.47 35.97 0.59
CA VAL A 20 7.08 36.01 0.11
C VAL A 20 6.74 34.79 -0.77
N GLY A 21 7.69 34.33 -1.60
CA GLY A 21 7.53 33.12 -2.40
C GLY A 21 7.44 31.84 -1.56
N ALA A 22 8.24 31.72 -0.52
CA ALA A 22 8.22 30.57 0.39
C ALA A 22 6.95 30.51 1.25
N ASP A 23 6.46 31.65 1.72
CA ASP A 23 5.22 31.73 2.50
C ASP A 23 3.98 31.47 1.63
N GLY A 24 3.99 31.93 0.37
CA GLY A 24 2.95 31.58 -0.61
C GLY A 24 2.93 30.08 -0.94
N ALA A 25 4.10 29.45 -1.12
CA ALA A 25 4.23 28.02 -1.35
C ALA A 25 3.77 27.18 -0.14
N LEU A 26 4.06 27.65 1.08
CA LEU A 26 3.56 27.04 2.31
C LEU A 26 2.02 27.12 2.37
N ALA A 27 1.45 28.32 2.15
CA ALA A 27 0.00 28.52 2.17
C ALA A 27 -0.72 27.64 1.13
N LEU A 28 -0.17 27.53 -0.09
CA LEU A 28 -0.68 26.63 -1.11
C LEU A 28 -0.60 25.16 -0.70
N THR A 29 0.52 24.74 -0.11
CA THR A 29 0.71 23.36 0.37
C THR A 29 -0.31 23.01 1.45
N VAL A 30 -0.47 23.90 2.45
CA VAL A 30 -1.46 23.74 3.52
C VAL A 30 -2.88 23.70 2.95
N ALA A 31 -3.22 24.58 2.01
CA ALA A 31 -4.53 24.60 1.37
C ALA A 31 -4.81 23.30 0.59
N LEU A 32 -3.85 22.80 -0.18
CA LEU A 32 -4.01 21.55 -0.94
C LEU A 32 -4.16 20.34 -0.01
N VAL A 33 -3.37 20.25 1.06
CA VAL A 33 -3.53 19.18 2.07
C VAL A 33 -4.87 19.30 2.79
N ALA A 34 -5.30 20.50 3.16
CA ALA A 34 -6.60 20.70 3.80
C ALA A 34 -7.76 20.29 2.88
N VAL A 35 -7.75 20.71 1.62
CA VAL A 35 -8.84 20.46 0.66
C VAL A 35 -8.87 19.01 0.15
N PHE A 36 -7.72 18.39 -0.13
CA PHE A 36 -7.68 17.06 -0.74
C PHE A 36 -7.39 15.92 0.26
N CYS A 37 -6.88 16.22 1.45
CA CYS A 37 -6.62 15.18 2.46
C CYS A 37 -7.61 15.26 3.62
N ALA A 38 -7.76 16.43 4.25
CA ALA A 38 -8.61 16.54 5.45
C ALA A 38 -10.11 16.68 5.13
N TRP A 39 -10.48 17.52 4.16
CA TRP A 39 -11.87 17.82 3.86
C TRP A 39 -12.72 16.61 3.44
N PRO A 40 -12.25 15.66 2.60
CA PRO A 40 -13.00 14.43 2.28
C PRO A 40 -13.42 13.63 3.51
N ILE A 41 -12.60 13.63 4.54
CA ILE A 41 -12.85 12.92 5.80
C ILE A 41 -13.92 13.68 6.58
N VAL A 42 -13.77 15.00 6.69
CA VAL A 42 -14.74 15.86 7.37
C VAL A 42 -16.11 15.77 6.70
N ALA A 43 -16.18 15.80 5.36
CA ALA A 43 -17.42 15.68 4.61
C ALA A 43 -18.09 14.32 4.85
N MET A 44 -17.32 13.24 4.87
CA MET A 44 -17.83 11.90 5.21
C MET A 44 -18.37 11.83 6.65
N LEU A 45 -17.63 12.38 7.62
CA LEU A 45 -18.06 12.44 9.01
C LEU A 45 -19.32 13.29 9.19
N ALA A 46 -19.38 14.45 8.54
CA ALA A 46 -20.55 15.34 8.56
C ALA A 46 -21.78 14.63 8.01
N ARG A 47 -21.65 13.93 6.88
CA ARG A 47 -22.75 13.17 6.25
C ARG A 47 -23.34 12.09 7.17
N SER A 48 -22.55 11.51 8.07
CA SER A 48 -23.03 10.54 9.06
C SER A 48 -23.98 11.16 10.10
N LEU A 49 -23.83 12.45 10.37
CA LEU A 49 -24.56 13.23 11.38
C LEU A 49 -25.78 13.96 10.80
N ASP A 50 -26.08 13.78 9.52
CA ASP A 50 -27.21 14.43 8.86
C ASP A 50 -28.54 14.10 9.52
N GLY A 51 -29.38 15.13 9.72
CA GLY A 51 -30.69 15.02 10.37
C GLY A 51 -30.69 15.35 11.87
N GLY A 52 -29.56 15.77 12.43
CA GLY A 52 -29.42 16.16 13.85
C GLY A 52 -29.03 14.99 14.77
N PRO A 53 -28.70 15.27 16.05
CA PRO A 53 -28.09 14.28 16.95
C PRO A 53 -28.96 13.05 17.22
N ALA A 54 -30.28 13.25 17.37
CA ALA A 54 -31.21 12.15 17.63
C ALA A 54 -31.40 11.24 16.41
N ALA A 55 -31.53 11.81 15.21
CA ALA A 55 -31.62 11.05 13.97
C ALA A 55 -30.31 10.31 13.66
N ALA A 56 -29.18 10.96 13.93
CA ALA A 56 -27.87 10.33 13.84
C ALA A 56 -27.78 9.13 14.81
N ALA A 57 -28.10 9.32 16.09
CA ALA A 57 -28.06 8.24 17.08
C ALA A 57 -28.94 7.03 16.67
N ALA A 58 -30.17 7.30 16.19
CA ALA A 58 -31.05 6.25 15.68
C ALA A 58 -30.46 5.53 14.45
N ARG A 59 -29.84 6.27 13.53
CA ARG A 59 -29.15 5.70 12.35
C ARG A 59 -27.96 4.83 12.76
N PHE A 60 -27.13 5.31 13.68
CA PHE A 60 -26.01 4.54 14.22
C PHE A 60 -26.50 3.26 14.89
N ALA A 61 -27.54 3.33 15.73
CA ALA A 61 -28.12 2.16 16.38
C ALA A 61 -28.67 1.15 15.36
N LYS A 62 -29.42 1.62 14.36
CA LYS A 62 -29.97 0.77 13.30
C LYS A 62 -28.87 0.11 12.47
N VAL A 63 -27.94 0.90 11.92
CA VAL A 63 -26.88 0.40 11.04
C VAL A 63 -25.96 -0.57 11.78
N LEU A 64 -25.59 -0.28 13.03
CA LEU A 64 -24.75 -1.17 13.85
C LEU A 64 -25.49 -2.45 14.25
N GLY A 65 -26.79 -2.36 14.55
CA GLY A 65 -27.62 -3.54 14.82
C GLY A 65 -27.70 -4.47 13.60
N ASP A 66 -28.11 -3.92 12.45
CA ASP A 66 -28.28 -4.64 11.20
C ASP A 66 -26.95 -5.18 10.64
N SER A 67 -25.84 -4.50 10.93
CA SER A 67 -24.51 -4.82 10.39
C SER A 67 -23.59 -5.57 11.37
N SER A 68 -24.10 -5.96 12.54
CA SER A 68 -23.34 -6.73 13.52
C SER A 68 -22.66 -8.01 12.95
N PRO A 69 -23.31 -8.85 12.11
CA PRO A 69 -22.63 -10.00 11.50
C PRO A 69 -21.52 -9.57 10.53
N LEU A 70 -21.68 -8.45 9.83
CA LEU A 70 -20.68 -7.94 8.87
C LEU A 70 -19.41 -7.47 9.59
N ILE A 71 -19.58 -6.81 10.73
CA ILE A 71 -18.46 -6.38 11.58
C ILE A 71 -17.72 -7.61 12.09
N ALA A 72 -18.44 -8.61 12.62
CA ALA A 72 -17.85 -9.87 13.07
C ALA A 72 -17.09 -10.59 11.94
N ASN A 73 -17.68 -10.68 10.75
CA ASN A 73 -17.06 -11.27 9.56
C ASN A 73 -15.76 -10.56 9.16
N SER A 74 -15.76 -9.22 9.20
CA SER A 74 -14.60 -8.41 8.83
C SER A 74 -13.47 -8.56 9.85
N LEU A 75 -13.80 -8.55 11.15
CA LEU A 75 -12.84 -8.78 12.22
C LEU A 75 -12.27 -10.20 12.16
N PHE A 76 -13.12 -11.21 11.93
CA PHE A 76 -12.73 -12.61 11.79
C PHE A 76 -11.75 -12.81 10.62
N CYS A 77 -12.10 -12.33 9.42
CA CYS A 77 -11.21 -12.39 8.27
C CYS A 77 -9.93 -11.58 8.51
N GLY A 78 -10.05 -10.39 9.10
CA GLY A 78 -8.94 -9.52 9.48
C GLY A 78 -7.89 -10.21 10.34
N MET A 79 -8.33 -10.86 11.42
CA MET A 79 -7.45 -11.56 12.35
C MET A 79 -6.76 -12.76 11.70
N LEU A 80 -7.52 -13.59 10.97
CA LEU A 80 -6.97 -14.77 10.32
C LEU A 80 -6.04 -14.43 9.17
N ALA A 81 -6.38 -13.44 8.34
CA ALA A 81 -5.52 -12.96 7.27
C ALA A 81 -4.22 -12.37 7.83
N ALA A 82 -4.29 -11.58 8.91
CA ALA A 82 -3.12 -11.06 9.59
C ALA A 82 -2.23 -12.16 10.18
N ALA A 83 -2.83 -13.16 10.85
CA ALA A 83 -2.10 -14.30 11.39
C ALA A 83 -1.39 -15.11 10.29
N LEU A 84 -2.11 -15.46 9.22
CA LEU A 84 -1.56 -16.17 8.07
C LEU A 84 -0.43 -15.38 7.42
N SER A 85 -0.65 -14.08 7.20
CA SER A 85 0.33 -13.19 6.60
C SER A 85 1.61 -13.09 7.43
N CYS A 86 1.49 -12.93 8.75
CA CYS A 86 2.62 -12.90 9.66
C CYS A 86 3.37 -14.23 9.71
N ALA A 87 2.67 -15.37 9.72
CA ALA A 87 3.28 -16.69 9.72
C ALA A 87 4.11 -16.93 8.44
N VAL A 88 3.53 -16.65 7.27
CA VAL A 88 4.22 -16.76 5.98
C VAL A 88 5.38 -15.76 5.92
N ALA A 89 5.16 -14.51 6.31
CA ALA A 89 6.19 -13.50 6.24
C ALA A 89 7.39 -13.81 7.16
N LEU A 90 7.13 -14.32 8.36
CA LEU A 90 8.17 -14.76 9.29
C LEU A 90 8.97 -15.92 8.69
N ALA A 91 8.30 -16.92 8.11
CA ALA A 91 8.97 -18.03 7.44
C ALA A 91 9.88 -17.56 6.29
N VAL A 92 9.37 -16.71 5.39
CA VAL A 92 10.15 -16.15 4.28
C VAL A 92 11.30 -15.27 4.78
N ALA A 93 11.10 -14.46 5.81
CA ALA A 93 12.14 -13.60 6.37
C ALA A 93 13.26 -14.41 7.03
N VAL A 94 12.92 -15.41 7.85
CA VAL A 94 13.86 -16.30 8.54
C VAL A 94 14.62 -17.17 7.54
N VAL A 95 13.95 -17.80 6.58
CA VAL A 95 14.60 -18.60 5.53
C VAL A 95 15.51 -17.74 4.67
N GLY A 96 15.10 -16.50 4.37
CA GLY A 96 15.94 -15.54 3.66
C GLY A 96 17.20 -15.11 4.44
N ALA A 97 17.15 -15.08 5.76
CA ALA A 97 18.25 -14.62 6.61
C ALA A 97 19.21 -15.75 7.05
N PHE A 98 18.65 -16.93 7.32
CA PHE A 98 19.35 -18.05 7.99
C PHE A 98 19.22 -19.40 7.25
N GLY A 99 18.40 -19.47 6.19
CA GLY A 99 18.12 -20.69 5.44
C GLY A 99 18.93 -20.85 4.13
N PRO A 100 18.49 -21.73 3.22
CA PRO A 100 19.12 -21.90 1.91
C PRO A 100 18.96 -20.66 1.02
N ARG A 101 20.07 -20.15 0.46
CA ARG A 101 20.11 -18.94 -0.38
C ARG A 101 19.12 -18.97 -1.56
N ARG A 102 19.00 -20.11 -2.24
CA ARG A 102 18.09 -20.26 -3.40
C ARG A 102 16.63 -20.13 -3.00
N LEU A 103 16.22 -20.85 -1.96
CA LEU A 103 14.85 -20.80 -1.44
C LEU A 103 14.52 -19.42 -0.87
N GLY A 104 15.42 -18.83 -0.11
CA GLY A 104 15.26 -17.47 0.43
C GLY A 104 15.07 -16.43 -0.68
N THR A 105 15.85 -16.50 -1.75
CA THR A 105 15.71 -15.62 -2.91
C THR A 105 14.40 -15.84 -3.65
N ALA A 106 14.02 -17.11 -3.88
CA ALA A 106 12.77 -17.45 -4.57
C ALA A 106 11.53 -16.99 -3.77
N ALA A 107 11.49 -17.26 -2.47
CA ALA A 107 10.38 -16.85 -1.61
C ALA A 107 10.28 -15.33 -1.43
N ARG A 108 11.43 -14.62 -1.41
CA ARG A 108 11.47 -13.15 -1.48
C ARG A 108 10.93 -12.63 -2.81
N GLY A 109 11.34 -13.23 -3.93
CA GLY A 109 10.83 -12.88 -5.26
C GLY A 109 9.32 -13.07 -5.36
N ALA A 110 8.80 -14.18 -4.82
CA ALA A 110 7.36 -14.43 -4.73
C ALA A 110 6.65 -13.37 -3.87
N ALA A 111 7.20 -12.99 -2.72
CA ALA A 111 6.64 -11.94 -1.88
C ALA A 111 6.60 -10.58 -2.62
N LEU A 112 7.68 -10.21 -3.30
CA LEU A 112 7.73 -8.98 -4.11
C LEU A 112 6.69 -9.04 -5.25
N LEU A 113 6.56 -10.17 -5.92
CA LEU A 113 5.57 -10.36 -6.98
C LEU A 113 4.14 -10.23 -6.44
N SER A 114 3.86 -10.74 -5.24
CA SER A 114 2.57 -10.54 -4.55
C SER A 114 2.30 -9.08 -4.17
N MET A 115 3.32 -8.24 -4.04
CA MET A 115 3.16 -6.80 -3.79
C MET A 115 2.62 -6.06 -5.01
N VAL A 116 3.00 -6.53 -6.21
CA VAL A 116 2.69 -5.87 -7.48
C VAL A 116 1.21 -5.97 -7.84
N SER A 117 0.56 -7.08 -7.47
CA SER A 117 -0.85 -7.32 -7.75
C SER A 117 -1.71 -7.21 -6.51
N PRO A 118 -2.86 -6.51 -6.55
CA PRO A 118 -3.87 -6.63 -5.52
C PRO A 118 -4.36 -8.08 -5.35
N PRO A 119 -4.80 -8.46 -4.13
CA PRO A 119 -5.29 -9.81 -3.90
C PRO A 119 -6.53 -10.15 -4.74
N PHE A 120 -7.44 -9.19 -4.97
CA PHE A 120 -8.65 -9.43 -5.76
C PHE A 120 -8.37 -9.76 -7.23
N LEU A 121 -7.29 -9.24 -7.80
CA LEU A 121 -6.87 -9.57 -9.16
C LEU A 121 -6.43 -11.03 -9.23
N ALA A 122 -5.73 -11.48 -8.19
CA ALA A 122 -5.30 -12.84 -8.03
C ALA A 122 -6.43 -13.81 -7.65
N SER A 123 -7.55 -13.31 -7.11
CA SER A 123 -8.75 -14.10 -6.80
C SER A 123 -9.34 -14.77 -8.04
N LEU A 124 -9.18 -14.18 -9.23
CA LEU A 124 -9.56 -14.82 -10.50
C LEU A 124 -8.84 -16.15 -10.72
N ALA A 125 -7.51 -16.13 -10.59
CA ALA A 125 -6.70 -17.33 -10.75
C ALA A 125 -6.94 -18.33 -9.63
N TYR A 126 -7.21 -17.84 -8.42
CA TYR A 126 -7.65 -18.68 -7.31
C TYR A 126 -8.96 -19.44 -7.63
N ILE A 127 -9.98 -18.76 -8.19
CA ILE A 127 -11.22 -19.42 -8.63
C ILE A 127 -10.94 -20.43 -9.75
N GLN A 128 -10.07 -20.11 -10.72
CA GLN A 128 -9.69 -21.05 -11.80
C GLN A 128 -8.93 -22.28 -11.29
N LEU A 129 -8.11 -22.12 -10.25
CA LEU A 129 -7.36 -23.23 -9.67
C LEU A 129 -8.23 -24.08 -8.75
N PHE A 130 -8.98 -23.43 -7.85
CA PHE A 130 -9.63 -24.08 -6.72
C PHE A 130 -11.15 -24.13 -6.79
N GLY A 131 -11.75 -23.60 -7.86
CA GLY A 131 -13.18 -23.68 -8.15
C GLY A 131 -13.74 -25.10 -8.24
N ARG A 132 -15.07 -25.21 -8.23
CA ARG A 132 -15.77 -26.49 -8.41
C ARG A 132 -15.39 -27.23 -9.71
N ARG A 133 -14.97 -26.50 -10.74
CA ARG A 133 -14.39 -27.03 -12.00
C ARG A 133 -12.95 -26.56 -12.20
N GLY A 134 -12.25 -26.29 -11.10
CA GLY A 134 -10.91 -25.74 -11.10
C GLY A 134 -9.85 -26.75 -11.55
N LEU A 135 -8.71 -26.23 -12.00
CA LEU A 135 -7.60 -27.05 -12.50
C LEU A 135 -7.03 -28.00 -11.44
N VAL A 136 -6.96 -27.54 -10.19
CA VAL A 136 -6.44 -28.33 -9.07
C VAL A 136 -7.59 -29.12 -8.42
N THR A 137 -8.63 -28.44 -7.95
CA THR A 137 -9.72 -29.08 -7.19
C THR A 137 -10.39 -30.20 -7.97
N HIS A 138 -10.91 -29.91 -9.17
CA HIS A 138 -11.60 -30.92 -9.98
C HIS A 138 -10.64 -31.67 -10.91
N GLY A 139 -9.72 -30.95 -11.56
CA GLY A 139 -8.85 -31.54 -12.58
C GLY A 139 -7.79 -32.50 -12.04
N LEU A 140 -7.16 -32.16 -10.91
CA LEU A 140 -6.08 -32.96 -10.33
C LEU A 140 -6.57 -33.85 -9.17
N LEU A 141 -7.45 -33.31 -8.31
CA LEU A 141 -7.88 -33.99 -7.08
C LEU A 141 -9.25 -34.68 -7.19
N GLY A 142 -10.03 -34.41 -8.25
CA GLY A 142 -11.39 -34.97 -8.41
C GLY A 142 -12.39 -34.49 -7.34
N LEU A 143 -12.08 -33.40 -6.63
CA LEU A 143 -12.91 -32.82 -5.58
C LEU A 143 -13.87 -31.76 -6.16
N SER A 144 -14.92 -31.45 -5.39
CA SER A 144 -15.92 -30.42 -5.73
C SER A 144 -16.05 -29.38 -4.61
N CYS A 145 -14.93 -28.81 -4.18
CA CYS A 145 -14.90 -27.76 -3.16
C CYS A 145 -15.29 -26.39 -3.73
N ASP A 146 -15.87 -25.55 -2.87
CA ASP A 146 -16.22 -24.18 -3.19
C ASP A 146 -15.11 -23.21 -2.70
N PRO A 147 -14.44 -22.46 -3.59
CA PRO A 147 -13.42 -21.49 -3.19
C PRO A 147 -14.01 -20.21 -2.61
N TYR A 148 -15.32 -19.98 -2.73
CA TYR A 148 -15.98 -18.78 -2.24
C TYR A 148 -16.16 -18.81 -0.72
N GLY A 149 -16.22 -17.62 -0.10
CA GLY A 149 -16.46 -17.44 1.32
C GLY A 149 -15.22 -16.95 2.08
N TRP A 150 -15.31 -17.03 3.41
CA TRP A 150 -14.28 -16.50 4.32
C TRP A 150 -12.89 -17.10 4.08
N LEU A 151 -12.81 -18.40 3.71
CA LEU A 151 -11.53 -19.07 3.49
C LEU A 151 -10.78 -18.48 2.30
N GLY A 152 -11.47 -18.26 1.18
CA GLY A 152 -10.90 -17.60 0.01
C GLY A 152 -10.40 -16.19 0.36
N ILE A 153 -11.20 -15.41 1.09
CA ILE A 153 -10.83 -14.06 1.55
C ILE A 153 -9.54 -14.10 2.37
N VAL A 154 -9.48 -14.96 3.39
CA VAL A 154 -8.33 -15.08 4.30
C VAL A 154 -7.07 -15.52 3.56
N VAL A 155 -7.17 -16.53 2.69
CA VAL A 155 -6.02 -17.02 1.92
C VAL A 155 -5.50 -15.93 0.99
N MET A 156 -6.37 -15.30 0.22
CA MET A 156 -5.96 -14.28 -0.74
C MET A 156 -5.38 -13.04 -0.04
N GLN A 157 -6.06 -12.52 0.97
CA GLN A 157 -5.55 -11.36 1.71
C GLN A 157 -4.26 -11.69 2.47
N GLY A 158 -4.21 -12.83 3.17
CA GLY A 158 -3.05 -13.22 3.98
C GLY A 158 -1.79 -13.41 3.15
N LEU A 159 -1.89 -14.11 2.02
CA LEU A 159 -0.74 -14.40 1.14
C LEU A 159 -0.30 -13.19 0.33
N PHE A 160 -1.19 -12.28 -0.04
CA PHE A 160 -0.81 -11.09 -0.81
C PHE A 160 -0.31 -9.94 0.06
N PHE A 161 -0.92 -9.73 1.23
CA PHE A 161 -0.44 -8.70 2.16
C PHE A 161 0.86 -9.06 2.87
N CYS A 162 1.32 -10.33 2.78
CA CYS A 162 2.57 -10.76 3.41
C CYS A 162 3.81 -10.06 2.86
N ALA A 163 3.77 -9.53 1.64
CA ALA A 163 4.90 -8.88 0.99
C ALA A 163 5.53 -7.77 1.84
N VAL A 164 4.69 -6.86 2.36
CA VAL A 164 5.16 -5.75 3.20
C VAL A 164 5.66 -6.25 4.56
N ASN A 165 5.02 -7.27 5.13
CA ASN A 165 5.48 -7.89 6.37
C ASN A 165 6.85 -8.57 6.18
N VAL A 166 7.09 -9.21 5.04
CA VAL A 166 8.39 -9.83 4.71
C VAL A 166 9.48 -8.77 4.74
N MET A 167 9.25 -7.60 4.13
CA MET A 167 10.24 -6.52 4.11
C MET A 167 10.51 -5.96 5.51
N LEU A 168 9.47 -5.71 6.30
CA LEU A 168 9.60 -5.22 7.69
C LEU A 168 10.34 -6.23 8.59
N LEU A 169 9.96 -7.51 8.51
CA LEU A 169 10.61 -8.57 9.28
C LEU A 169 12.05 -8.80 8.83
N GLN A 170 12.35 -8.72 7.54
CA GLN A 170 13.73 -8.82 7.05
C GLN A 170 14.59 -7.66 7.52
N ALA A 171 14.09 -6.43 7.45
CA ALA A 171 14.78 -5.27 7.99
C ALA A 171 15.06 -5.43 9.48
N SER A 172 14.09 -5.92 10.25
CA SER A 172 14.27 -6.20 11.68
C SER A 172 15.27 -7.33 11.96
N ILE A 173 15.17 -8.47 11.26
CA ILE A 173 16.07 -9.62 11.43
C ILE A 173 17.50 -9.27 11.02
N SER A 174 17.68 -8.45 9.98
CA SER A 174 19.01 -8.03 9.51
C SER A 174 19.79 -7.20 10.54
N ARG A 175 19.12 -6.63 11.54
CA ARG A 175 19.74 -5.86 12.63
C ARG A 175 20.17 -6.71 13.83
N ILE A 176 19.76 -7.98 13.90
CA ILE A 176 20.09 -8.86 15.01
C ILE A 176 21.55 -9.31 14.87
N ASP A 177 22.37 -9.07 15.91
CA ASP A 177 23.75 -9.56 15.95
C ASP A 177 23.77 -11.10 15.90
N ARG A 178 24.47 -11.62 14.89
CA ARG A 178 24.62 -13.07 14.68
C ARG A 178 25.45 -13.75 15.76
N ARG A 179 26.27 -13.01 16.51
CA ARG A 179 27.04 -13.51 17.65
C ARG A 179 26.15 -14.03 18.77
N LEU A 180 24.96 -13.46 18.96
CA LEU A 180 24.00 -13.95 19.96
C LEU A 180 23.53 -15.38 19.65
N MET A 181 23.37 -15.70 18.36
CA MET A 181 22.97 -17.04 17.91
C MET A 181 24.12 -18.04 18.02
N ALA A 182 25.35 -17.62 17.75
CA ALA A 182 26.55 -18.43 17.95
C ALA A 182 26.77 -18.73 19.44
N ALA A 183 26.70 -17.71 20.31
CA ALA A 183 26.86 -17.87 21.75
C ALA A 183 25.79 -18.80 22.37
N ALA A 184 24.54 -18.71 21.92
CA ALA A 184 23.49 -19.62 22.35
C ALA A 184 23.77 -21.07 21.90
N ALA A 185 24.28 -21.26 20.68
CA ALA A 185 24.67 -22.57 20.17
C ALA A 185 25.87 -23.15 20.93
N ASP A 186 26.86 -22.32 21.30
CA ASP A 186 28.03 -22.70 22.11
C ASP A 186 27.61 -23.13 23.53
N LEU A 187 26.55 -22.54 24.09
CA LEU A 187 25.90 -22.97 25.33
C LEU A 187 25.07 -24.26 25.18
N GLY A 188 25.07 -24.90 24.01
CA GLY A 188 24.38 -26.17 23.75
C GLY A 188 22.93 -26.03 23.28
N ALA A 189 22.46 -24.82 22.93
CA ALA A 189 21.11 -24.66 22.40
C ALA A 189 20.99 -25.23 20.98
N SER A 190 19.98 -26.07 20.74
CA SER A 190 19.65 -26.56 19.40
C SER A 190 19.13 -25.42 18.51
N GLY A 191 19.21 -25.56 17.18
CA GLY A 191 18.74 -24.51 16.25
C GLY A 191 17.29 -24.05 16.49
N THR A 192 16.40 -24.97 16.90
CA THR A 192 15.03 -24.64 17.31
C THR A 192 14.99 -23.79 18.59
N ARG A 193 15.82 -24.11 19.60
CA ARG A 193 15.92 -23.30 20.83
C ARG A 193 16.51 -21.93 20.55
N VAL A 194 17.58 -21.83 19.75
CA VAL A 194 18.14 -20.54 19.33
C VAL A 194 17.07 -19.69 18.62
N PHE A 195 16.25 -20.30 17.76
CA PHE A 195 15.14 -19.59 17.13
C PHE A 195 14.06 -19.13 18.13
N LEU A 196 13.61 -20.00 19.03
CA LEU A 196 12.52 -19.70 19.97
C LEU A 196 12.93 -18.77 21.12
N ASP A 197 14.17 -18.87 21.57
CA ASP A 197 14.68 -18.21 22.78
C ASP A 197 15.47 -16.94 22.46
N VAL A 198 16.08 -16.83 21.27
CA VAL A 198 16.87 -15.65 20.85
C VAL A 198 16.16 -14.88 19.74
N VAL A 199 15.89 -15.53 18.61
CA VAL A 199 15.37 -14.82 17.41
C VAL A 199 13.92 -14.37 17.61
N MET A 200 13.04 -15.26 18.05
CA MET A 200 11.62 -14.98 18.18
C MET A 200 11.34 -13.84 19.17
N PRO A 201 11.93 -13.77 20.38
CA PRO A 201 11.69 -12.66 21.30
C PRO A 201 12.13 -11.31 20.75
N LEU A 202 13.24 -11.26 19.99
CA LEU A 202 13.73 -10.06 19.34
C LEU A 202 12.83 -9.60 18.18
N VAL A 203 12.19 -10.55 17.47
CA VAL A 203 11.31 -10.25 16.32
C VAL A 203 9.84 -10.05 16.73
N ARG A 204 9.40 -10.55 17.89
CA ARG A 204 8.03 -10.42 18.41
C ARG A 204 7.42 -9.01 18.31
N PRO A 205 8.09 -7.91 18.68
CA PRO A 205 7.48 -6.58 18.59
C PRO A 205 7.24 -6.17 17.12
N THR A 206 8.18 -6.46 16.22
CA THR A 206 8.03 -6.25 14.77
C THR A 206 6.91 -7.12 14.21
N LEU A 207 6.79 -8.37 14.67
CA LEU A 207 5.72 -9.28 14.27
C LEU A 207 4.35 -8.76 14.67
N ALA A 208 4.21 -8.21 15.88
CA ALA A 208 2.98 -7.58 16.36
C ALA A 208 2.61 -6.32 15.54
N ALA A 209 3.60 -5.51 15.17
CA ALA A 209 3.40 -4.37 14.27
C ALA A 209 2.93 -4.81 12.87
N CYS A 210 3.52 -5.86 12.31
CA CYS A 210 3.11 -6.47 11.03
C CYS A 210 1.68 -7.03 11.10
N PHE A 211 1.30 -7.65 12.22
CA PHE A 211 -0.03 -8.17 12.45
C PHE A 211 -1.08 -7.06 12.39
N LEU A 212 -0.88 -5.98 13.15
CA LEU A 212 -1.79 -4.83 13.15
C LEU A 212 -1.87 -4.15 11.78
N LEU A 213 -0.73 -3.99 11.10
CA LEU A 213 -0.69 -3.42 9.75
C LEU A 213 -1.54 -4.23 8.76
N THR A 214 -1.41 -5.56 8.81
CA THR A 214 -2.14 -6.46 7.91
C THR A 214 -3.62 -6.54 8.26
N PHE A 215 -3.93 -6.55 9.56
CA PHE A 215 -5.30 -6.51 10.06
C PHE A 215 -6.05 -5.29 9.51
N VAL A 216 -5.46 -4.10 9.60
CA VAL A 216 -6.07 -2.88 9.04
C VAL A 216 -6.27 -2.99 7.53
N ARG A 217 -5.28 -3.51 6.80
CA ARG A 217 -5.39 -3.71 5.35
C ARG A 217 -6.48 -4.69 4.96
N SER A 218 -6.63 -5.79 5.70
CA SER A 218 -7.64 -6.83 5.46
C SER A 218 -9.06 -6.34 5.76
N VAL A 219 -9.27 -5.67 6.90
CA VAL A 219 -10.58 -5.10 7.26
C VAL A 219 -11.00 -3.98 6.30
N SER A 220 -10.03 -3.28 5.72
CA SER A 220 -10.24 -2.20 4.73
C SER A 220 -10.34 -2.69 3.28
N ASP A 221 -10.10 -3.97 3.02
CA ASP A 221 -10.06 -4.50 1.67
C ASP A 221 -11.47 -4.83 1.17
N TYR A 222 -11.88 -4.05 0.19
CA TYR A 222 -13.14 -4.19 -0.51
C TYR A 222 -13.08 -5.21 -1.66
N GLY A 223 -11.96 -5.24 -2.40
CA GLY A 223 -11.89 -5.92 -3.68
C GLY A 223 -12.00 -7.44 -3.52
N THR A 224 -11.28 -8.00 -2.56
CA THR A 224 -11.24 -9.46 -2.38
C THR A 224 -12.57 -10.03 -1.91
N PRO A 225 -13.24 -9.48 -0.87
CA PRO A 225 -14.55 -9.97 -0.45
C PRO A 225 -15.62 -9.87 -1.53
N VAL A 226 -15.61 -8.84 -2.39
CA VAL A 226 -16.61 -8.76 -3.46
C VAL A 226 -16.40 -9.81 -4.55
N VAL A 227 -15.14 -10.16 -4.86
CA VAL A 227 -14.86 -11.14 -5.91
C VAL A 227 -15.04 -12.57 -5.42
N ILE A 228 -14.55 -12.92 -4.23
CA ILE A 228 -14.53 -14.30 -3.72
C ILE A 228 -15.31 -14.51 -2.43
N GLY A 229 -15.99 -13.50 -1.88
CA GLY A 229 -16.82 -13.68 -0.69
C GLY A 229 -18.08 -14.49 -0.95
N GLY A 230 -18.64 -14.47 -2.16
CA GLY A 230 -19.91 -15.12 -2.45
C GLY A 230 -21.01 -14.55 -1.56
N ALA A 231 -21.67 -15.39 -0.75
CA ALA A 231 -22.66 -14.94 0.24
C ALA A 231 -22.03 -14.32 1.51
N PHE A 232 -20.71 -14.44 1.69
CA PHE A 232 -20.01 -13.90 2.84
C PHE A 232 -19.66 -12.42 2.61
N GLU A 233 -20.43 -11.54 3.23
CA GLU A 233 -20.21 -10.10 3.16
C GLU A 233 -19.35 -9.59 4.33
N THR A 234 -18.52 -8.59 4.02
CA THR A 234 -17.74 -7.79 4.97
C THR A 234 -18.26 -6.36 5.01
N VAL A 235 -17.83 -5.56 5.99
CA VAL A 235 -18.19 -4.15 6.09
C VAL A 235 -17.76 -3.39 4.82
N ALA A 236 -16.55 -3.64 4.34
CA ALA A 236 -16.01 -3.01 3.13
C ALA A 236 -16.86 -3.32 1.89
N SER A 237 -17.26 -4.58 1.68
CA SER A 237 -18.16 -4.95 0.56
C SER A 237 -19.57 -4.37 0.73
N ARG A 238 -20.09 -4.31 1.95
CA ARG A 238 -21.42 -3.74 2.22
C ARG A 238 -21.50 -2.25 1.96
N ILE A 239 -20.44 -1.49 2.28
CA ILE A 239 -20.36 -0.05 1.99
C ILE A 239 -20.61 0.22 0.50
N TYR A 240 -20.07 -0.61 -0.38
CA TYR A 240 -20.30 -0.49 -1.81
C TYR A 240 -21.77 -0.68 -2.16
N VAL A 241 -22.40 -1.77 -1.69
CA VAL A 241 -23.82 -2.05 -1.95
C VAL A 241 -24.71 -0.93 -1.40
N GLN A 242 -24.38 -0.38 -0.23
CA GLN A 242 -25.11 0.74 0.36
C GLN A 242 -25.06 2.00 -0.50
N LEU A 243 -23.89 2.27 -1.08
CA LEU A 243 -23.65 3.43 -1.91
C LEU A 243 -24.24 3.27 -3.32
N THR A 244 -23.89 2.21 -4.04
CA THR A 244 -24.25 2.02 -5.45
C THR A 244 -25.58 1.31 -5.66
N GLY A 245 -25.99 0.47 -4.72
CA GLY A 245 -27.25 -0.28 -4.78
C GLY A 245 -28.41 0.50 -4.19
N TYR A 246 -28.27 0.97 -2.94
CA TYR A 246 -29.36 1.65 -2.23
C TYR A 246 -29.30 3.18 -2.29
N GLY A 247 -28.19 3.78 -2.73
CA GLY A 247 -28.00 5.24 -2.73
C GLY A 247 -27.95 5.85 -1.31
N ASP A 248 -27.80 5.02 -0.27
CA ASP A 248 -27.79 5.48 1.12
C ASP A 248 -26.38 5.92 1.54
N LEU A 249 -26.06 7.16 1.19
CA LEU A 249 -24.82 7.84 1.54
C LEU A 249 -24.58 7.92 3.05
N ALA A 250 -25.65 8.06 3.84
CA ALA A 250 -25.53 8.22 5.29
C ALA A 250 -25.22 6.89 5.98
N GLY A 251 -25.89 5.80 5.59
CA GLY A 251 -25.57 4.45 6.06
C GLY A 251 -24.14 4.02 5.67
N ALA A 252 -23.72 4.32 4.43
CA ALA A 252 -22.35 4.08 3.98
C ALA A 252 -21.32 4.87 4.80
N ALA A 253 -21.63 6.12 5.15
CA ALA A 253 -20.78 6.95 6.02
C ALA A 253 -20.64 6.35 7.43
N VAL A 254 -21.73 5.86 8.03
CA VAL A 254 -21.70 5.20 9.36
C VAL A 254 -20.80 3.96 9.34
N LEU A 255 -20.93 3.09 8.33
CA LEU A 255 -20.08 1.90 8.20
C LEU A 255 -18.60 2.26 7.99
N ASN A 256 -18.31 3.29 7.21
CA ASN A 256 -16.95 3.80 7.03
C ASN A 256 -16.36 4.38 8.32
N ILE A 257 -17.18 4.96 9.22
CA ILE A 257 -16.73 5.39 10.56
C ILE A 257 -16.31 4.20 11.40
N CYS A 258 -17.01 3.08 11.33
CA CYS A 258 -16.60 1.85 12.03
C CYS A 258 -15.22 1.37 11.55
N LEU A 259 -15.00 1.32 10.24
CA LEU A 259 -13.70 0.96 9.67
C LEU A 259 -12.61 1.96 10.08
N LEU A 260 -12.93 3.26 10.07
CA LEU A 260 -12.02 4.32 10.51
C LEU A 260 -11.63 4.14 11.98
N ALA A 261 -12.59 3.87 12.86
CA ALA A 261 -12.33 3.63 14.27
C ALA A 261 -11.40 2.43 14.48
N CYS A 262 -11.63 1.33 13.75
CA CYS A 262 -10.73 0.16 13.77
C CYS A 262 -9.31 0.52 13.28
N ALA A 263 -9.19 1.29 12.20
CA ALA A 263 -7.90 1.70 11.64
C ALA A 263 -7.11 2.61 12.60
N VAL A 264 -7.78 3.59 13.22
CA VAL A 264 -7.17 4.50 14.20
C VAL A 264 -6.73 3.75 15.46
N ALA A 265 -7.57 2.86 15.98
CA ALA A 265 -7.23 2.04 17.15
C ALA A 265 -6.01 1.15 16.90
N ALA A 266 -5.96 0.48 15.74
CA ALA A 266 -4.82 -0.36 15.36
C ALA A 266 -3.55 0.46 15.11
N TYR A 267 -3.66 1.65 14.50
CA TYR A 267 -2.52 2.55 14.33
C TYR A 267 -1.96 3.05 15.67
N GLY A 268 -2.83 3.44 16.60
CA GLY A 268 -2.45 3.81 17.96
C GLY A 268 -1.71 2.67 18.68
N ALA A 269 -2.26 1.46 18.65
CA ALA A 269 -1.63 0.27 19.21
C ALA A 269 -0.26 -0.03 18.58
N ARG A 270 -0.16 0.10 17.24
CA ARG A 270 1.10 -0.10 16.52
C ARG A 270 2.18 0.89 16.96
N ARG A 271 1.85 2.17 17.14
CA ARG A 271 2.82 3.19 17.56
C ARG A 271 3.47 2.86 18.91
N HIS A 272 2.72 2.28 19.85
CA HIS A 272 3.26 1.82 21.13
C HIS A 272 4.20 0.61 20.99
N LEU A 273 3.91 -0.29 20.04
CA LEU A 273 4.74 -1.47 19.77
C LEU A 273 6.05 -1.12 19.04
N ASP A 274 6.00 -0.20 18.08
CA ASP A 274 7.16 0.27 17.33
C ASP A 274 8.20 0.90 18.29
N ALA A 275 7.75 1.74 19.23
CA ALA A 275 8.62 2.33 20.27
C ALA A 275 9.27 1.27 21.18
N LYS A 276 8.59 0.14 21.42
CA LYS A 276 9.14 -0.98 22.20
C LYS A 276 10.14 -1.79 21.38
N ALA A 277 9.89 -1.98 20.08
CA ALA A 277 10.78 -2.67 19.15
C ALA A 277 12.13 -1.95 19.05
N GLU A 278 12.10 -0.64 18.87
CA GLU A 278 13.32 0.18 18.76
C GLU A 278 14.21 0.06 20.00
N ARG A 279 13.63 0.07 21.20
CA ARG A 279 14.37 -0.08 22.46
C ARG A 279 15.05 -1.45 22.61
N LEU A 280 14.40 -2.53 22.16
CA LEU A 280 14.93 -3.89 22.23
C LEU A 280 16.09 -4.10 21.23
N VAL A 281 15.99 -3.50 20.04
CA VAL A 281 16.99 -3.64 18.98
C VAL A 281 18.18 -2.69 19.21
N ALA A 282 17.96 -1.49 19.76
CA ALA A 282 19.04 -0.54 20.04
C ALA A 282 20.14 -1.10 20.96
N GLY A 283 19.79 -2.01 21.89
CA GLY A 283 20.74 -2.68 22.77
C GLY A 283 21.47 -3.88 22.17
N THR A 284 21.13 -4.31 20.95
CA THR A 284 21.68 -5.51 20.29
C THR A 284 22.31 -5.21 18.92
N MET A 285 22.53 -3.93 18.61
CA MET A 285 23.17 -3.51 17.36
C MET A 285 24.66 -3.88 17.35
N GLY A 286 25.00 -4.91 16.59
CA GLY A 286 26.39 -5.25 16.28
C GLY A 286 26.78 -4.73 14.90
N GLU A 287 27.72 -3.79 14.83
CA GLU A 287 28.51 -3.55 13.61
C GLU A 287 29.50 -4.70 13.46
N GLY A 288 29.19 -5.67 12.60
CA GLY A 288 30.14 -6.75 12.34
C GLY A 288 29.63 -7.87 11.47
N ASP A 289 30.41 -8.17 10.43
CA ASP A 289 30.35 -9.43 9.69
C ASP A 289 30.77 -10.57 10.61
N ALA A 290 29.81 -11.17 11.32
CA ALA A 290 30.09 -12.17 12.35
C ALA A 290 29.27 -13.45 12.12
N GLY A 291 29.86 -14.40 11.39
CA GLY A 291 29.48 -15.81 11.43
C GLY A 291 28.31 -16.23 10.54
N THR A 292 28.53 -17.33 9.79
CA THR A 292 27.51 -18.00 8.98
C THR A 292 26.62 -18.90 9.84
N TRP A 293 26.00 -18.36 10.90
CA TRP A 293 25.00 -19.14 11.62
C TRP A 293 23.82 -19.46 10.69
N ARG A 294 23.45 -20.74 10.63
CA ARG A 294 22.33 -21.25 9.83
C ARG A 294 21.34 -21.95 10.75
N LEU A 295 20.06 -21.74 10.49
CA LEU A 295 19.01 -22.40 11.24
C LEU A 295 19.00 -23.90 10.88
N THR A 296 19.11 -24.76 11.89
CA THR A 296 19.08 -26.23 11.76
C THR A 296 17.95 -26.83 12.60
N GLY A 297 17.56 -28.07 12.29
CA GLY A 297 16.53 -28.82 13.04
C GLY A 297 15.09 -28.66 12.50
N PRO A 298 14.08 -29.11 13.27
CA PRO A 298 12.70 -29.17 12.81
C PRO A 298 12.09 -27.81 12.50
N ALA A 299 12.46 -26.76 13.25
CA ALA A 299 12.02 -25.40 12.95
C ALA A 299 12.51 -24.93 11.56
N ALA A 300 13.74 -25.30 11.18
CA ALA A 300 14.28 -24.99 9.86
C ALA A 300 13.45 -25.66 8.75
N ALA A 301 13.10 -26.94 8.94
CA ALA A 301 12.32 -27.71 7.99
C ALA A 301 10.90 -27.15 7.81
N VAL A 302 10.20 -26.84 8.92
CA VAL A 302 8.85 -26.27 8.88
C VAL A 302 8.84 -24.90 8.19
N LEU A 303 9.74 -23.99 8.58
CA LEU A 303 9.79 -22.65 7.98
C LEU A 303 10.20 -22.71 6.50
N SER A 304 11.10 -23.62 6.13
CA SER A 304 11.48 -23.84 4.72
C SER A 304 10.31 -24.44 3.92
N CYS A 305 9.54 -25.35 4.50
CA CYS A 305 8.35 -25.91 3.89
C CYS A 305 7.30 -24.82 3.61
N VAL A 306 7.01 -23.98 4.61
CA VAL A 306 6.07 -22.85 4.46
C VAL A 306 6.55 -21.87 3.39
N ALA A 307 7.84 -21.50 3.40
CA ALA A 307 8.40 -20.60 2.40
C ALA A 307 8.36 -21.20 0.97
N CYS A 308 8.62 -22.50 0.84
CA CYS A 308 8.54 -23.23 -0.42
C CYS A 308 7.09 -23.31 -0.93
N ALA A 309 6.14 -23.69 -0.06
CA ALA A 309 4.72 -23.77 -0.39
C ALA A 309 4.17 -22.40 -0.82
N PHE A 310 4.57 -21.33 -0.12
CA PHE A 310 4.22 -19.96 -0.51
C PHE A 310 4.78 -19.60 -1.90
N ALA A 311 6.06 -19.82 -2.14
CA ALA A 311 6.69 -19.52 -3.43
C ALA A 311 6.03 -20.32 -4.57
N ALA A 312 5.75 -21.60 -4.35
CA ALA A 312 5.06 -22.46 -5.30
C ALA A 312 3.62 -22.00 -5.54
N PHE A 313 2.88 -21.63 -4.50
CA PHE A 313 1.51 -21.12 -4.61
C PHE A 313 1.47 -19.85 -5.47
N VAL A 314 2.33 -18.88 -5.20
CA VAL A 314 2.42 -17.64 -5.99
C VAL A 314 2.78 -17.95 -7.44
N ALA A 315 3.76 -18.83 -7.68
CA ALA A 315 4.16 -19.22 -9.03
C ALA A 315 3.00 -19.86 -9.81
N VAL A 316 2.32 -20.84 -9.22
CA VAL A 316 1.16 -21.52 -9.83
C VAL A 316 0.03 -20.52 -10.10
N LEU A 317 -0.21 -19.60 -9.18
CA LEU A 317 -1.26 -18.61 -9.31
C LEU A 317 -0.99 -17.63 -10.47
N TYR A 318 0.22 -17.11 -10.60
CA TYR A 318 0.59 -16.26 -11.73
C TYR A 318 0.60 -17.01 -13.07
N LEU A 319 1.05 -18.27 -13.09
CA LEU A 319 0.93 -19.12 -14.27
C LEU A 319 -0.54 -19.32 -14.66
N ALA A 320 -1.45 -19.46 -13.69
CA ALA A 320 -2.88 -19.56 -13.94
C ALA A 320 -3.48 -18.25 -14.48
N ILE A 321 -3.04 -17.07 -14.01
CA ILE A 321 -3.44 -15.77 -14.59
C ILE A 321 -3.05 -15.72 -16.06
N VAL A 322 -1.79 -16.03 -16.38
CA VAL A 322 -1.29 -16.03 -17.76
C VAL A 322 -2.07 -17.03 -18.60
N ARG A 323 -2.25 -18.28 -18.13
CA ARG A 323 -3.02 -19.29 -18.85
C ARG A 323 -4.45 -18.83 -19.14
N CYS A 324 -5.12 -18.25 -18.13
CA CYS A 324 -6.49 -17.76 -18.25
C CYS A 324 -6.64 -16.71 -19.36
N ALA A 325 -5.63 -15.86 -19.57
CA ALA A 325 -5.63 -14.87 -20.64
C ALA A 325 -5.64 -15.49 -22.05
N PHE A 326 -5.12 -16.71 -22.20
CA PHE A 326 -4.96 -17.41 -23.48
C PHE A 326 -5.99 -18.53 -23.73
N VAL A 327 -7.03 -18.68 -22.91
CA VAL A 327 -8.03 -19.75 -23.09
C VAL A 327 -9.47 -19.22 -23.13
N ARG A 328 -10.35 -19.94 -23.84
CA ARG A 328 -11.81 -19.73 -23.78
C ARG A 328 -12.41 -20.65 -22.72
N GLY A 329 -12.82 -20.08 -21.58
CA GLY A 329 -13.50 -20.81 -20.50
C GLY A 329 -12.59 -21.32 -19.39
N MET A 330 -13.09 -22.28 -18.61
CA MET A 330 -12.39 -22.87 -17.45
C MET A 330 -12.03 -24.34 -17.68
N GLY A 331 -11.04 -24.83 -16.92
CA GLY A 331 -10.66 -26.24 -16.91
C GLY A 331 -9.59 -26.63 -17.94
N TRP A 332 -9.09 -27.87 -17.84
CA TRP A 332 -7.93 -28.34 -18.60
C TRP A 332 -8.19 -28.39 -20.12
N GLY A 333 -9.40 -28.74 -20.55
CA GLY A 333 -9.78 -28.83 -21.96
C GLY A 333 -10.14 -27.51 -22.65
N ALA A 334 -9.94 -26.36 -21.98
CA ALA A 334 -10.25 -25.06 -22.56
C ALA A 334 -9.36 -24.76 -23.78
N PRO A 335 -9.94 -24.45 -24.97
CA PRO A 335 -9.16 -24.23 -26.19
C PRO A 335 -8.36 -22.93 -26.11
N PHE A 336 -7.18 -22.93 -26.71
CA PHE A 336 -6.33 -21.76 -26.84
C PHE A 336 -7.01 -20.67 -27.69
N THR A 337 -6.88 -19.41 -27.30
CA THR A 337 -7.41 -18.25 -28.01
C THR A 337 -6.55 -17.01 -27.83
N LEU A 338 -6.58 -16.13 -28.82
CA LEU A 338 -6.06 -14.76 -28.76
C LEU A 338 -7.18 -13.71 -28.75
N GLU A 339 -8.44 -14.14 -28.76
CA GLU A 339 -9.60 -13.25 -28.80
C GLU A 339 -9.64 -12.30 -27.60
N ASN A 340 -9.26 -12.76 -26.40
CA ASN A 340 -9.22 -11.91 -25.20
C ASN A 340 -8.29 -10.70 -25.41
N PHE A 341 -7.15 -10.88 -26.09
CA PHE A 341 -6.23 -9.80 -26.40
C PHE A 341 -6.70 -8.95 -27.59
N ARG A 342 -7.32 -9.56 -28.61
CA ARG A 342 -7.92 -8.80 -29.72
C ARG A 342 -9.01 -7.86 -29.21
N HIS A 343 -9.93 -8.37 -28.39
CA HIS A 343 -10.97 -7.55 -27.76
C HIS A 343 -10.38 -6.41 -26.90
N LEU A 344 -9.27 -6.67 -26.20
CA LEU A 344 -8.58 -5.64 -25.43
C LEU A 344 -8.03 -4.53 -26.32
N VAL A 345 -7.38 -4.90 -27.41
CA VAL A 345 -6.79 -3.98 -28.39
C VAL A 345 -7.88 -3.17 -29.09
N ASP A 346 -8.97 -3.82 -29.48
CA ASP A 346 -10.03 -3.21 -30.28
C ASP A 346 -10.91 -2.25 -29.46
N PHE A 347 -11.17 -2.55 -28.18
CA PHE A 347 -12.19 -1.85 -27.40
C PHE A 347 -11.70 -1.16 -26.11
N ASP A 348 -10.61 -1.62 -25.48
CA ASP A 348 -10.29 -1.25 -24.10
C ASP A 348 -8.84 -0.77 -23.87
N LEU A 349 -8.11 -0.41 -24.93
CA LEU A 349 -6.82 0.30 -24.79
C LEU A 349 -6.98 1.67 -24.12
N ALA A 350 -8.11 2.36 -24.36
CA ALA A 350 -8.36 3.68 -23.78
C ALA A 350 -8.43 3.65 -22.24
N PRO A 351 -9.18 2.74 -21.57
CA PRO A 351 -9.12 2.55 -20.12
C PRO A 351 -7.71 2.27 -19.57
N LEU A 352 -6.91 1.45 -20.25
CA LEU A 352 -5.52 1.18 -19.85
C LEU A 352 -4.67 2.45 -19.92
N GLY A 353 -4.74 3.17 -21.05
CA GLY A 353 -4.04 4.44 -21.24
C GLY A 353 -4.45 5.51 -20.22
N ARG A 354 -5.74 5.62 -19.90
CA ARG A 354 -6.24 6.51 -18.83
C ARG A 354 -5.69 6.11 -17.46
N GLY A 355 -5.65 4.82 -17.15
CA GLY A 355 -5.03 4.30 -15.92
C GLY A 355 -3.57 4.74 -15.80
N MET A 356 -2.78 4.57 -16.87
CA MET A 356 -1.38 5.01 -16.91
C MET A 356 -1.23 6.53 -16.78
N ALA A 357 -2.05 7.29 -17.50
CA ALA A 357 -2.01 8.76 -17.45
C ALA A 357 -2.36 9.28 -16.04
N TYR A 358 -3.44 8.76 -15.43
CA TYR A 358 -3.84 9.15 -14.09
C TYR A 358 -2.83 8.69 -13.03
N GLY A 359 -2.26 7.50 -13.18
CA GLY A 359 -1.19 7.00 -12.30
C GLY A 359 0.06 7.87 -12.37
N ALA A 360 0.49 8.27 -13.57
CA ALA A 360 1.64 9.14 -13.76
C ALA A 360 1.40 10.55 -13.20
N LEU A 361 0.23 11.15 -13.49
CA LEU A 361 -0.14 12.45 -12.93
C LEU A 361 -0.25 12.41 -11.40
N ALA A 362 -0.86 11.37 -10.84
CA ALA A 362 -0.98 11.20 -9.40
C ALA A 362 0.39 11.04 -8.73
N ALA A 363 1.30 10.28 -9.34
CA ALA A 363 2.67 10.14 -8.87
C ALA A 363 3.42 11.48 -8.89
N LEU A 364 3.31 12.25 -9.97
CA LEU A 364 3.95 13.57 -10.10
C LEU A 364 3.41 14.57 -9.06
N VAL A 365 2.07 14.67 -8.94
CA VAL A 365 1.42 15.56 -7.98
C VAL A 365 1.73 15.14 -6.55
N GLY A 366 1.62 13.84 -6.23
CA GLY A 366 1.95 13.30 -4.91
C GLY A 366 3.42 13.50 -4.54
N CYS A 367 4.33 13.34 -5.50
CA CYS A 367 5.76 13.60 -5.33
C CYS A 367 6.04 15.07 -5.01
N ALA A 368 5.49 15.99 -5.81
CA ALA A 368 5.65 17.43 -5.60
C ALA A 368 5.07 17.88 -4.25
N LEU A 369 3.85 17.47 -3.92
CA LEU A 369 3.22 17.77 -2.64
C LEU A 369 3.98 17.16 -1.46
N GLY A 370 4.44 15.91 -1.59
CA GLY A 370 5.18 15.24 -0.54
C GLY A 370 6.55 15.89 -0.28
N ALA A 371 7.24 16.33 -1.34
CA ALA A 371 8.48 17.11 -1.22
C ALA A 371 8.23 18.43 -0.49
N ALA A 372 7.16 19.15 -0.83
CA ALA A 372 6.81 20.42 -0.20
C ALA A 372 6.47 20.23 1.29
N VAL A 373 5.62 19.26 1.63
CA VAL A 373 5.27 18.94 3.02
C VAL A 373 6.52 18.53 3.81
N ALA A 374 7.36 17.65 3.27
CA ALA A 374 8.60 17.24 3.93
C ALA A 374 9.56 18.42 4.15
N TYR A 375 9.72 19.30 3.16
CA TYR A 375 10.55 20.49 3.27
C TYR A 375 10.05 21.42 4.39
N PHE A 376 8.76 21.76 4.41
CA PHE A 376 8.22 22.67 5.42
C PHE A 376 8.19 22.07 6.83
N CYS A 377 7.83 20.79 6.95
CA CYS A 377 7.74 20.13 8.26
C CYS A 377 9.11 19.76 8.85
N HIS A 378 10.04 19.26 8.03
CA HIS A 378 11.29 18.66 8.49
C HIS A 378 12.53 19.57 8.29
N ARG A 379 12.55 20.39 7.23
CA ARG A 379 13.66 21.32 6.96
C ARG A 379 13.42 22.69 7.59
N ARG A 380 12.26 23.32 7.33
CA ARG A 380 11.93 24.68 7.80
C ARG A 380 11.37 24.72 9.23
N HIS A 381 10.80 23.61 9.73
CA HIS A 381 10.14 23.52 11.05
C HIS A 381 9.10 24.63 11.30
N VAL A 382 8.18 24.80 10.36
CA VAL A 382 7.12 25.81 10.49
C VAL A 382 6.18 25.52 11.66
N ALA A 383 5.57 26.56 12.23
CA ALA A 383 4.53 26.40 13.23
C ALA A 383 3.38 25.54 12.67
N GLY A 384 2.94 24.52 13.41
CA GLY A 384 1.91 23.58 12.95
C GLY A 384 2.42 22.40 12.12
N SER A 385 3.75 22.22 11.97
CA SER A 385 4.35 21.06 11.28
C SER A 385 3.75 19.69 11.70
N PRO A 386 3.50 19.40 13.00
CA PRO A 386 2.89 18.13 13.40
C PRO A 386 1.47 17.93 12.84
N LEU A 387 0.68 19.01 12.79
CA LEU A 387 -0.68 18.98 12.27
C LEU A 387 -0.69 18.79 10.74
N LEU A 388 0.20 19.49 10.02
CA LEU A 388 0.34 19.34 8.58
C LEU A 388 0.80 17.92 8.21
N SER A 389 1.80 17.39 8.90
CA SER A 389 2.25 16.00 8.70
C SER A 389 1.15 14.98 9.00
N PHE A 390 0.36 15.20 10.06
CA PHE A 390 -0.77 14.33 10.39
C PHE A 390 -1.87 14.38 9.32
N ALA A 391 -2.26 15.57 8.87
CA ALA A 391 -3.25 15.74 7.82
C ALA A 391 -2.80 15.12 6.48
N ALA A 392 -1.51 15.24 6.14
CA ALA A 392 -0.92 14.59 4.97
C ALA A 392 -0.88 13.06 5.10
N ALA A 393 -0.74 12.53 6.32
CA ALA A 393 -0.70 11.10 6.58
C ALA A 393 -2.07 10.43 6.57
N MET A 394 -3.14 11.18 6.86
CA MET A 394 -4.49 10.66 7.03
C MET A 394 -5.00 9.81 5.85
N PRO A 395 -4.94 10.25 4.58
CA PRO A 395 -5.53 9.49 3.46
C PRO A 395 -4.95 8.08 3.29
N TYR A 396 -3.68 7.88 3.65
CA TYR A 396 -3.03 6.56 3.60
C TYR A 396 -3.55 5.61 4.69
N MET A 397 -3.97 6.15 5.83
CA MET A 397 -4.49 5.37 6.97
C MET A 397 -5.93 4.92 6.77
N LEU A 398 -6.67 5.56 5.86
CA LEU A 398 -8.07 5.28 5.63
C LEU A 398 -8.29 4.09 4.69
N PRO A 399 -9.37 3.33 4.90
CA PRO A 399 -9.90 2.46 3.87
C PRO A 399 -10.15 3.22 2.56
N GLY A 400 -9.88 2.57 1.44
CA GLY A 400 -10.13 3.16 0.12
C GLY A 400 -11.60 3.54 -0.07
N THR A 401 -12.52 2.78 0.53
CA THR A 401 -13.96 3.07 0.52
C THR A 401 -14.32 4.37 1.22
N CYS A 402 -13.70 4.65 2.37
CA CYS A 402 -13.88 5.92 3.10
C CYS A 402 -13.41 7.09 2.23
N LEU A 403 -12.22 6.96 1.63
CA LEU A 403 -11.63 8.00 0.83
C LEU A 403 -12.45 8.27 -0.45
N GLY A 404 -12.89 7.21 -1.14
CA GLY A 404 -13.74 7.33 -2.33
C GLY A 404 -15.08 8.01 -2.03
N LEU A 405 -15.78 7.59 -0.97
CA LEU A 405 -17.03 8.22 -0.54
C LEU A 405 -16.82 9.68 -0.15
N GLY A 406 -15.77 9.98 0.63
CA GLY A 406 -15.44 11.34 1.05
C GLY A 406 -15.18 12.28 -0.13
N TYR A 407 -14.51 11.79 -1.17
CA TYR A 407 -14.26 12.56 -2.40
C TYR A 407 -15.54 12.82 -3.20
N ILE A 408 -16.46 11.85 -3.28
CA ILE A 408 -17.79 12.11 -3.87
C ILE A 408 -18.49 13.22 -3.09
N LEU A 409 -18.61 13.07 -1.77
CA LEU A 409 -19.33 14.03 -0.93
C LEU A 409 -18.73 15.44 -1.00
N SER A 410 -17.40 15.53 -1.13
CA SER A 410 -16.68 16.81 -1.14
C SER A 410 -16.73 17.55 -2.46
N PHE A 411 -16.71 16.82 -3.58
CA PHE A 411 -16.47 17.41 -4.90
C PHE A 411 -17.63 17.20 -5.87
N ASN A 412 -18.81 16.80 -5.38
CA ASN A 412 -20.01 16.65 -6.21
C ASN A 412 -20.81 17.95 -6.39
N SER A 413 -20.68 18.87 -5.44
CA SER A 413 -21.31 20.20 -5.47
C SER A 413 -20.27 21.31 -5.42
N GLY A 414 -20.67 22.54 -5.77
CA GLY A 414 -19.79 23.72 -5.72
C GLY A 414 -19.23 23.95 -4.31
N PRO A 415 -18.10 24.68 -4.17
CA PRO A 415 -17.45 25.51 -5.20
C PRO A 415 -16.51 24.76 -6.16
N LEU A 416 -16.05 23.55 -5.81
CA LEU A 416 -15.12 22.75 -6.61
C LEU A 416 -15.80 21.43 -7.05
N LYS A 417 -16.47 21.46 -8.20
CA LYS A 417 -17.08 20.24 -8.77
C LYS A 417 -16.07 19.48 -9.62
N LEU A 418 -15.51 18.40 -9.07
CA LEU A 418 -14.54 17.53 -9.75
C LEU A 418 -15.13 16.17 -10.13
N THR A 419 -16.28 15.79 -9.58
CA THR A 419 -16.93 14.50 -9.90
C THR A 419 -17.22 14.38 -11.40
N GLY A 420 -17.05 13.16 -11.92
CA GLY A 420 -17.19 12.87 -13.35
C GLY A 420 -15.98 13.26 -14.22
N THR A 421 -14.94 13.87 -13.65
CA THR A 421 -13.69 14.21 -14.36
C THR A 421 -12.52 13.32 -13.94
N GLY A 422 -11.46 13.24 -14.75
CA GLY A 422 -10.24 12.52 -14.36
C GLY A 422 -9.50 13.17 -13.19
N ALA A 423 -9.75 14.46 -12.93
CA ALA A 423 -9.05 15.23 -11.89
C ALA A 423 -9.35 14.69 -10.48
N VAL A 424 -10.59 14.27 -10.19
CA VAL A 424 -10.94 13.69 -8.88
C VAL A 424 -10.22 12.36 -8.63
N ILE A 425 -10.01 11.56 -9.70
CA ILE A 425 -9.28 10.29 -9.64
C ILE A 425 -7.80 10.57 -9.38
N VAL A 426 -7.19 11.52 -10.11
CA VAL A 426 -5.79 11.91 -9.87
C VAL A 426 -5.60 12.44 -8.45
N ALA A 427 -6.51 13.29 -7.97
CA ALA A 427 -6.44 13.87 -6.63
C ALA A 427 -6.52 12.81 -5.52
N VAL A 428 -7.47 11.86 -5.60
CA VAL A 428 -7.61 10.80 -4.60
C VAL A 428 -6.38 9.87 -4.58
N LEU A 429 -5.82 9.58 -5.75
CA LEU A 429 -4.62 8.74 -5.89
C LEU A 429 -3.38 9.45 -5.34
N ALA A 430 -3.22 10.73 -5.64
CA ALA A 430 -2.12 11.55 -5.13
C ALA A 430 -2.19 11.69 -3.60
N ALA A 431 -3.38 11.97 -3.05
CA ALA A 431 -3.60 12.08 -1.61
C ALA A 431 -3.27 10.76 -0.89
N ARG A 432 -3.69 9.62 -1.43
CA ARG A 432 -3.43 8.29 -0.85
C ARG A 432 -1.94 7.96 -0.79
N GLN A 433 -1.15 8.43 -1.76
CA GLN A 433 0.30 8.17 -1.83
C GLN A 433 1.14 9.21 -1.06
N LEU A 434 0.54 10.30 -0.62
CA LEU A 434 1.25 11.46 -0.08
C LEU A 434 2.19 11.08 1.08
N THR A 435 1.75 10.24 2.02
CA THR A 435 2.56 9.78 3.17
C THR A 435 3.87 9.14 2.75
N VAL A 436 3.83 8.21 1.78
CA VAL A 436 5.02 7.51 1.30
C VAL A 436 6.00 8.49 0.65
N SER A 437 5.48 9.50 -0.05
CA SER A 437 6.32 10.56 -0.60
C SER A 437 6.95 11.42 0.51
N VAL A 438 6.15 11.86 1.49
CA VAL A 438 6.64 12.66 2.63
C VAL A 438 7.74 11.92 3.39
N ASP A 439 7.58 10.62 3.64
CA ASP A 439 8.58 9.80 4.32
C ASP A 439 9.87 9.67 3.49
N ALA A 440 9.76 9.42 2.17
CA ALA A 440 10.92 9.33 1.29
C ALA A 440 11.75 10.63 1.29
N PHE A 441 11.09 11.79 1.18
CA PHE A 441 11.76 13.09 1.21
C PHE A 441 12.26 13.46 2.60
N SER A 442 11.51 13.17 3.66
CA SER A 442 11.94 13.47 5.04
C SER A 442 13.21 12.69 5.39
N ASN A 443 13.28 11.41 5.01
CA ASN A 443 14.48 10.59 5.21
C ASN A 443 15.68 11.14 4.42
N ALA A 444 15.50 11.51 3.15
CA ALA A 444 16.57 12.07 2.34
C ALA A 444 17.05 13.44 2.85
N LEU A 445 16.12 14.33 3.23
CA LEU A 445 16.45 15.63 3.84
C LEU A 445 17.19 15.49 5.17
N GLY A 446 16.88 14.46 5.95
CA GLY A 446 17.55 14.16 7.21
C GLY A 446 19.02 13.74 7.05
N GLN A 447 19.41 13.20 5.88
CA GLN A 447 20.80 12.83 5.59
C GLN A 447 21.67 14.03 5.17
N VAL A 448 21.06 15.15 4.74
CA VAL A 448 21.81 16.34 4.29
C VAL A 448 22.08 17.25 5.49
N PRO A 449 23.34 17.54 5.86
CA PRO A 449 23.65 18.46 6.96
C PRO A 449 23.04 19.84 6.75
N ARG A 450 22.60 20.49 7.85
CA ARG A 450 22.06 21.86 7.79
C ARG A 450 23.11 22.93 7.52
N ASP A 451 24.38 22.63 7.79
CA ASP A 451 25.48 23.57 7.60
C ASP A 451 25.70 23.88 6.12
N LEU A 452 25.29 22.99 5.21
CA LEU A 452 25.29 23.26 3.77
C LEU A 452 24.30 24.36 3.38
N ASP A 453 23.15 24.45 4.06
CA ASP A 453 22.16 25.51 3.81
C ASP A 453 22.71 26.86 4.29
N ARG A 454 23.38 26.87 5.46
CA ARG A 454 24.01 28.06 6.04
C ARG A 454 25.18 28.55 5.19
N ALA A 455 26.05 27.64 4.74
CA ALA A 455 27.16 27.97 3.86
C ALA A 455 26.69 28.55 2.52
N ALA A 456 25.59 28.00 1.95
CA ALA A 456 24.99 28.56 0.75
C ALA A 456 24.42 29.96 1.00
N ALA A 457 23.74 30.17 2.13
CA ALA A 457 23.21 31.48 2.51
C ALA A 457 24.33 32.52 2.73
N ASP A 458 25.45 32.14 3.34
CA ASP A 458 26.63 32.99 3.53
C ASP A 458 27.26 33.42 2.18
N LEU A 459 27.21 32.54 1.17
CA LEU A 459 27.59 32.84 -0.21
C LEU A 459 26.55 33.69 -0.97
N GLY A 460 25.48 34.12 -0.31
CA GLY A 460 24.40 34.93 -0.90
C GLY A 460 23.37 34.13 -1.69
N ALA A 461 23.34 32.80 -1.56
CA ALA A 461 22.30 31.98 -2.18
C ALA A 461 20.97 32.19 -1.46
N GLY A 462 19.93 32.52 -2.24
CA GLY A 462 18.56 32.56 -1.74
C GLY A 462 17.98 31.17 -1.48
N GLU A 463 16.81 31.09 -0.85
CA GLU A 463 16.17 29.80 -0.50
C GLU A 463 15.92 28.89 -1.71
N LEU A 464 15.43 29.46 -2.82
CA LEU A 464 15.20 28.70 -4.06
C LEU A 464 16.51 28.23 -4.70
N THR A 465 17.55 29.07 -4.66
CA THR A 465 18.88 28.72 -5.16
C THR A 465 19.44 27.58 -4.31
N CYS A 466 19.47 27.73 -2.99
CA CYS A 466 19.89 26.71 -2.03
C CYS A 466 19.14 25.39 -2.24
N PHE A 467 17.80 25.44 -2.41
CA PHE A 467 17.02 24.24 -2.69
C PHE A 467 17.46 23.57 -4.00
N SER A 468 17.58 24.33 -5.10
CA SER A 468 17.91 23.78 -6.41
C SER A 468 19.36 23.29 -6.55
N SER A 469 20.32 23.93 -5.90
CA SER A 469 21.75 23.64 -6.07
C SER A 469 22.31 22.73 -4.99
N VAL A 470 21.78 22.77 -3.76
CA VAL A 470 22.28 21.98 -2.63
C VAL A 470 21.35 20.81 -2.32
N LEU A 471 20.05 21.06 -2.19
CA LEU A 471 19.11 20.01 -1.75
C LEU A 471 18.73 19.09 -2.92
N TRP A 472 18.29 19.64 -4.05
CA TRP A 472 17.77 18.86 -5.18
C TRP A 472 18.68 17.73 -5.69
N PRO A 473 20.01 17.92 -5.85
CA PRO A 473 20.90 16.82 -6.26
C PRO A 473 20.89 15.63 -5.29
N ASN A 474 20.72 15.91 -3.99
CA ASN A 474 20.65 14.91 -2.93
C ASN A 474 19.24 14.29 -2.81
N LEU A 475 18.21 14.96 -3.33
CA LEU A 475 16.82 14.47 -3.29
C LEU A 475 16.43 13.60 -4.50
N ARG A 476 17.29 13.47 -5.52
CA ARG A 476 16.98 12.72 -6.76
C ARG A 476 16.54 11.27 -6.52
N GLU A 477 17.11 10.61 -5.51
CA GLU A 477 16.76 9.23 -5.16
C GLU A 477 15.37 9.17 -4.50
N ALA A 478 15.07 10.13 -3.61
CA ALA A 478 13.75 10.26 -3.02
C ALA A 478 12.67 10.56 -4.08
N VAL A 479 12.99 11.38 -5.09
CA VAL A 479 12.10 11.64 -6.24
C VAL A 479 11.79 10.33 -6.97
N ALA A 480 12.81 9.54 -7.32
CA ALA A 480 12.62 8.27 -8.02
C ALA A 480 11.78 7.28 -7.17
N VAL A 481 12.09 7.13 -5.88
CA VAL A 481 11.35 6.28 -4.96
C VAL A 481 9.88 6.72 -4.84
N SER A 482 9.63 8.02 -4.72
CA SER A 482 8.28 8.57 -4.62
C SER A 482 7.47 8.37 -5.91
N LEU A 483 8.04 8.71 -7.07
CA LEU A 483 7.37 8.57 -8.36
C LEU A 483 7.04 7.12 -8.71
N LEU A 484 8.00 6.21 -8.53
CA LEU A 484 7.84 4.81 -8.93
C LEU A 484 6.85 4.10 -8.01
N ASN A 485 6.98 4.26 -6.69
CA ASN A 485 6.00 3.70 -5.75
C ASN A 485 4.61 4.33 -5.96
N GLY A 486 4.55 5.63 -6.24
CA GLY A 486 3.29 6.32 -6.47
C GLY A 486 2.58 5.85 -7.73
N PHE A 487 3.32 5.65 -8.81
CA PHE A 487 2.77 5.11 -10.05
C PHE A 487 2.27 3.67 -9.86
N SER A 488 3.09 2.78 -9.30
CA SER A 488 2.74 1.37 -9.09
C SER A 488 1.53 1.22 -8.16
N SER A 489 1.47 2.00 -7.08
CA SER A 489 0.34 2.04 -6.16
C SER A 489 -0.93 2.59 -6.81
N ALA A 490 -0.82 3.64 -7.63
CA ALA A 490 -1.95 4.26 -8.32
C ALA A 490 -2.57 3.35 -9.40
N MET A 491 -1.76 2.61 -10.15
CA MET A 491 -2.22 1.66 -11.17
C MET A 491 -3.12 0.56 -10.59
N MET A 492 -2.89 0.20 -9.33
CA MET A 492 -3.57 -0.90 -8.65
C MET A 492 -4.62 -0.45 -7.62
N ALA A 493 -4.84 0.86 -7.50
CA ALA A 493 -5.75 1.44 -6.53
C ALA A 493 -7.22 1.36 -6.97
N TYR A 494 -7.85 0.21 -6.74
CA TYR A 494 -9.26 0.02 -7.08
C TYR A 494 -10.23 0.65 -6.07
N GLY A 495 -10.08 0.35 -4.77
CA GLY A 495 -11.12 0.66 -3.76
C GLY A 495 -11.47 2.14 -3.57
N ALA A 496 -10.53 3.06 -3.80
CA ALA A 496 -10.80 4.51 -3.75
C ALA A 496 -11.36 5.06 -5.08
N VAL A 497 -11.08 4.38 -6.19
CA VAL A 497 -11.39 4.85 -7.55
C VAL A 497 -12.75 4.35 -8.01
N VAL A 498 -13.18 3.16 -7.59
CA VAL A 498 -14.45 2.54 -8.04
C VAL A 498 -15.66 3.46 -7.90
N PHE A 499 -15.72 4.24 -6.82
CA PHE A 499 -16.83 5.15 -6.55
C PHE A 499 -16.80 6.42 -7.41
N LEU A 500 -15.62 6.84 -7.86
CA LEU A 500 -15.39 8.10 -8.55
C LEU A 500 -15.42 8.00 -10.08
N VAL A 501 -15.46 6.78 -10.60
CA VAL A 501 -15.36 6.52 -12.03
C VAL A 501 -16.68 6.83 -12.74
N ALA A 502 -16.56 7.55 -13.85
CA ALA A 502 -17.60 7.73 -14.85
C ALA A 502 -17.23 6.93 -16.12
N PRO A 503 -18.18 6.69 -17.04
CA PRO A 503 -17.89 5.97 -18.30
C PRO A 503 -16.71 6.57 -19.09
N SER A 504 -16.55 7.90 -19.07
CA SER A 504 -15.47 8.63 -19.73
C SER A 504 -14.13 8.65 -18.96
N THR A 505 -14.12 8.25 -17.69
CA THR A 505 -12.92 8.27 -16.83
C THR A 505 -12.51 6.88 -16.36
N LYS A 506 -13.14 5.83 -16.90
CA LYS A 506 -12.89 4.43 -16.57
C LYS A 506 -11.43 4.03 -16.78
N THR A 507 -10.81 3.51 -15.73
CA THR A 507 -9.41 3.03 -15.73
C THR A 507 -9.33 1.53 -15.98
N GLY A 508 -8.16 1.04 -16.37
CA GLY A 508 -7.92 -0.37 -16.65
C GLY A 508 -8.27 -1.30 -15.49
N ILE A 509 -7.97 -0.91 -14.25
CA ILE A 509 -8.29 -1.73 -13.06
C ILE A 509 -9.80 -1.87 -12.82
N VAL A 510 -10.58 -0.83 -13.16
CA VAL A 510 -12.04 -0.87 -13.07
C VAL A 510 -12.64 -1.67 -14.22
N GLN A 511 -12.08 -1.54 -15.44
CA GLN A 511 -12.47 -2.38 -16.57
C GLN A 511 -12.21 -3.88 -16.30
N LEU A 512 -11.08 -4.20 -15.66
CA LEU A 512 -10.78 -5.56 -15.21
C LEU A 512 -11.85 -6.08 -14.25
N PHE A 513 -12.24 -5.26 -13.28
CA PHE A 513 -13.28 -5.64 -12.32
C PHE A 513 -14.63 -5.85 -13.01
N ASP A 514 -15.05 -4.95 -13.92
CA ASP A 514 -16.31 -5.11 -14.65
C ASP A 514 -16.32 -6.35 -15.55
N ALA A 515 -15.19 -6.66 -16.19
CA ALA A 515 -15.03 -7.91 -16.95
C ALA A 515 -15.17 -9.14 -16.05
N LEU A 516 -14.61 -9.07 -14.83
CA LEU A 516 -14.66 -10.13 -13.84
C LEU A 516 -16.08 -10.33 -13.29
N SER A 517 -16.76 -9.26 -12.89
CA SER A 517 -18.16 -9.28 -12.43
C SER A 517 -19.12 -9.72 -13.53
N GLY A 518 -18.81 -9.40 -14.79
CA GLY A 518 -19.55 -9.87 -15.96
C GLY A 518 -19.25 -11.32 -16.38
N GLY A 519 -18.45 -12.08 -15.61
CA GLY A 519 -18.11 -13.48 -15.90
C GLY A 519 -17.16 -13.69 -17.08
N ARG A 520 -16.58 -12.61 -17.64
CA ARG A 520 -15.61 -12.68 -18.75
C ARG A 520 -14.20 -12.90 -18.20
N TYR A 521 -14.01 -14.06 -17.57
CA TYR A 521 -12.79 -14.42 -16.83
C TYR A 521 -11.51 -14.38 -17.69
N GLY A 522 -11.53 -14.92 -18.91
CA GLY A 522 -10.38 -14.87 -19.81
C GLY A 522 -10.02 -13.45 -20.25
N TYR A 523 -11.04 -12.60 -20.42
CA TYR A 523 -10.86 -11.20 -20.74
C TYR A 523 -10.28 -10.40 -19.56
N ALA A 524 -10.82 -10.60 -18.35
CA ALA A 524 -10.27 -10.01 -17.13
C ALA A 524 -8.80 -10.44 -16.91
N ALA A 525 -8.47 -11.69 -17.19
CA ALA A 525 -7.09 -12.18 -17.13
C ALA A 525 -6.17 -11.49 -18.16
N ALA A 526 -6.63 -11.23 -19.38
CA ALA A 526 -5.83 -10.49 -20.36
C ALA A 526 -5.51 -9.07 -19.90
N ILE A 527 -6.50 -8.35 -19.34
CA ILE A 527 -6.28 -7.03 -18.72
C ILE A 527 -5.29 -7.16 -17.55
N ALA A 528 -5.45 -8.19 -16.71
CA ALA A 528 -4.57 -8.44 -15.57
C ALA A 528 -3.12 -8.64 -15.97
N VAL A 529 -2.86 -9.46 -16.99
CA VAL A 529 -1.51 -9.71 -17.53
C VAL A 529 -0.86 -8.42 -18.00
N VAL A 530 -1.61 -7.57 -18.72
CA VAL A 530 -1.08 -6.28 -19.19
C VAL A 530 -0.78 -5.33 -18.02
N LEU A 531 -1.68 -5.23 -17.04
CA LEU A 531 -1.45 -4.41 -15.84
C LEU A 531 -0.23 -4.89 -15.05
N ILE A 532 -0.12 -6.20 -14.82
CA ILE A 532 1.04 -6.82 -14.14
C ILE A 532 2.33 -6.53 -14.92
N ALA A 533 2.32 -6.65 -16.26
CA ALA A 533 3.50 -6.39 -17.07
C ALA A 533 3.95 -4.92 -16.98
N ILE A 534 3.00 -3.98 -16.99
CA ILE A 534 3.29 -2.54 -16.87
C ILE A 534 3.87 -2.23 -15.50
N THR A 535 3.26 -2.71 -14.42
CA THR A 535 3.74 -2.44 -13.06
C THR A 535 5.08 -3.10 -12.78
N LEU A 536 5.29 -4.36 -13.21
CA LEU A 536 6.59 -5.03 -13.11
C LEU A 536 7.70 -4.30 -13.87
N ALA A 537 7.40 -3.74 -15.05
CA ALA A 537 8.38 -2.98 -15.81
C ALA A 537 8.84 -1.73 -15.03
N VAL A 538 7.90 -1.01 -14.41
CA VAL A 538 8.21 0.17 -13.59
C VAL A 538 8.97 -0.19 -12.32
N ASP A 539 8.56 -1.25 -11.63
CA ASP A 539 9.24 -1.72 -10.41
C ASP A 539 10.65 -2.24 -10.71
N LEU A 540 10.87 -2.87 -11.87
CA LEU A 540 12.20 -3.30 -12.31
C LEU A 540 13.12 -2.10 -12.59
N VAL A 541 12.58 -1.03 -13.17
CA VAL A 541 13.31 0.24 -13.34
C VAL A 541 13.67 0.83 -11.97
N SER A 542 12.74 0.83 -11.02
CA SER A 542 12.97 1.26 -9.64
C SER A 542 14.11 0.48 -8.98
N TRP A 543 14.07 -0.85 -9.08
CA TRP A 543 15.08 -1.71 -8.50
C TRP A 543 16.47 -1.47 -9.11
N ARG A 544 16.56 -1.26 -10.43
CA ARG A 544 17.83 -0.94 -11.11
C ARG A 544 18.40 0.42 -10.72
N LEU A 545 17.54 1.43 -10.51
CA LEU A 545 17.97 2.75 -10.06
C LEU A 545 18.45 2.71 -8.60
N ALA A 546 17.70 2.06 -7.71
CA ALA A 546 18.08 1.89 -6.32
C ALA A 546 19.35 1.04 -6.13
N GLY A 547 19.57 0.04 -6.99
CA GLY A 547 20.77 -0.80 -6.97
C GLY A 547 22.07 -0.08 -7.40
N ARG A 548 21.97 1.06 -8.10
CA ARG A 548 23.12 1.87 -8.52
C ARG A 548 23.67 2.79 -7.43
N GLY A 549 22.87 3.16 -6.42
CA GLY A 549 23.30 4.00 -5.29
C GLY A 549 24.04 3.26 -4.18
N ARG A 550 24.18 1.93 -4.28
CA ARG A 550 24.89 1.06 -3.32
C ARG A 550 26.26 0.55 -3.81
N ARG A 551 26.71 1.04 -4.97
CA ARG A 551 28.07 0.86 -5.49
C ARG A 551 28.75 2.21 -5.49
#